data_AF-A0A383A7T6-F1
#
_entry.id   AF-A0A383A7T6-F1
#
_cell.length_a   1.000
_cell.length_b   1.000
_cell.length_c   1.000
_cell.angle_alpha   90.00
_cell.angle_beta   90.00
_cell.angle_gamma   90.00
#
_symmetry.space_group_name_H-M   'P 1'
#
loop_
_entity.id
_entity.type
_entity.pdbx_description
1 polymer ?
#
loop_
_entity_poly.entity_id
_entity_poly.type
_entity_poly.pdbx_seq_one_letter_code
_entity_poly.pdbx_strand_id
1 'polypeptide(L)'
;MLAYLFFSLAFIITIVFIYDISQKKHAIIRNFPIIGHFRYIIEKIGPELRQYIVANDKEETPFNRSERSWIYATSKKQQNTFGFGTNEQVYDMGYPIIKHSTFPIAEKNLKYYAEDKTLIPCSKMIGKSHQRQKPYRPKSIVNISAMSFGSLGKNSISSLNKGAKIAG
;
A
#
# COMPACT_ATOMS: atom_id res chain seq x y z
N MET A 1 -43.53 24.74 19.33
CA MET A 1 -43.05 23.35 19.15
C MET A 1 -41.87 23.25 18.18
N LEU A 2 -41.99 23.77 16.95
CA LEU A 2 -40.89 23.77 15.95
C LEU A 2 -39.58 24.42 16.43
N ALA A 3 -39.65 25.58 17.09
CA ALA A 3 -38.44 26.27 17.58
C ALA A 3 -37.63 25.42 18.59
N TYR A 4 -38.31 24.73 19.51
CA TYR A 4 -37.66 23.85 20.49
C TYR A 4 -36.99 22.63 19.83
N LEU A 5 -37.56 22.11 18.74
CA LEU A 5 -36.96 21.07 17.91
C LEU A 5 -35.69 21.56 17.19
N PHE A 6 -35.68 22.79 16.67
CA PHE A 6 -34.48 23.36 16.06
C PHE A 6 -33.36 23.60 17.07
N PHE A 7 -33.71 24.12 18.26
CA PHE A 7 -32.73 24.34 19.33
C PHE A 7 -32.14 23.03 19.86
N SER A 8 -32.96 21.99 20.05
CA SER A 8 -32.46 20.69 20.49
C SER A 8 -31.55 20.04 19.45
N LEU A 9 -31.89 20.16 18.15
CA LEU A 9 -31.05 19.66 17.06
C LEU A 9 -29.71 20.40 16.98
N ALA A 10 -29.73 21.74 17.06
CA ALA A 10 -28.52 22.55 17.05
C ALA A 10 -27.62 22.24 18.26
N PHE A 11 -28.20 22.00 19.42
CA PHE A 11 -27.48 21.61 20.62
C PHE A 11 -26.76 20.26 20.45
N ILE A 12 -27.45 19.25 19.91
CA ILE A 12 -26.86 17.93 19.62
C ILE A 12 -25.70 18.05 18.62
N ILE A 13 -25.90 18.80 17.53
CA ILE A 13 -24.85 19.00 16.51
C ILE A 13 -23.62 19.68 17.12
N THR A 14 -23.83 20.65 18.00
CA THR A 14 -22.73 21.37 18.68
C THR A 14 -21.93 20.43 19.59
N ILE A 15 -22.61 19.55 20.34
CA ILE A 15 -21.94 18.54 21.18
C ILE A 15 -21.10 17.58 20.31
N VAL A 16 -21.67 17.10 19.21
CA VAL A 16 -20.97 16.20 18.27
C VAL A 16 -19.75 16.89 17.66
N PHE A 17 -19.89 18.16 17.26
CA PHE A 17 -18.79 18.96 16.73
C PHE A 17 -17.63 19.10 17.72
N ILE A 18 -17.93 19.40 18.99
CA ILE A 18 -16.92 19.52 20.05
C ILE A 18 -16.21 18.17 20.29
N TYR A 19 -16.97 17.08 20.29
CA TYR A 19 -16.42 15.73 20.40
C TYR A 19 -15.48 15.40 19.23
N ASP A 20 -15.91 15.69 18.00
CA ASP A 20 -15.19 15.38 16.77
C ASP A 20 -13.83 16.08 16.67
N ILE A 21 -13.75 17.34 17.13
CA ILE A 21 -12.49 18.12 17.15
C ILE A 21 -11.57 17.68 18.28
N SER A 22 -12.14 17.27 19.42
CA SER A 22 -11.37 16.91 20.62
C SER A 22 -10.78 15.51 20.56
N GLN A 23 -11.41 14.59 19.83
CA GLN A 23 -10.92 13.22 19.71
C GLN A 23 -9.63 13.14 18.88
N LYS A 24 -8.71 12.23 19.26
CA LYS A 24 -7.39 12.05 18.62
C LYS A 24 -7.27 10.75 17.80
N LYS A 25 -8.32 9.92 17.75
CA LYS A 25 -8.30 8.57 17.17
C LYS A 25 -8.60 8.54 15.66
N HIS A 26 -9.49 9.40 15.19
CA HIS A 26 -9.97 9.44 13.81
C HIS A 26 -9.57 10.75 13.14
N ALA A 27 -8.50 10.73 12.33
CA ALA A 27 -8.01 11.93 11.66
C ALA A 27 -9.05 12.57 10.72
N ILE A 28 -9.88 11.76 10.04
CA ILE A 28 -10.90 12.26 9.11
C ILE A 28 -12.00 13.02 9.83
N ILE A 29 -12.55 12.47 10.92
CA ILE A 29 -13.59 13.12 11.73
C ILE A 29 -13.07 14.42 12.35
N ARG A 30 -11.80 14.42 12.76
CA ARG A 30 -11.17 15.61 13.33
C ARG A 30 -10.99 16.74 12.31
N ASN A 31 -10.65 16.41 11.07
CA ASN A 31 -10.44 17.40 10.00
C ASN A 31 -11.77 17.85 9.36
N PHE A 32 -12.79 17.00 9.37
CA PHE A 32 -14.12 17.26 8.82
C PHE A 32 -15.21 16.86 9.84
N PRO A 33 -15.38 17.64 10.93
CA PRO A 33 -16.37 17.35 11.97
C PRO A 33 -17.77 17.35 11.39
N ILE A 34 -18.67 16.54 11.96
CA ILE A 34 -20.05 16.28 11.49
C ILE A 34 -20.09 15.56 10.13
N ILE A 35 -19.49 16.12 9.09
CA ILE A 35 -19.55 15.60 7.71
C ILE A 35 -18.78 14.27 7.59
N GLY A 36 -17.68 14.12 8.32
CA GLY A 36 -16.86 12.91 8.30
C GLY A 36 -17.61 11.64 8.70
N HIS A 37 -18.70 11.76 9.47
CA HIS A 37 -19.55 10.61 9.85
C HIS A 37 -20.27 10.00 8.66
N PHE A 38 -20.67 10.80 7.66
CA PHE A 38 -21.33 10.27 6.45
C PHE A 38 -20.46 9.28 5.70
N ARG A 39 -19.14 9.51 5.66
CA ARG A 39 -18.19 8.56 5.04
C ARG A 39 -18.31 7.17 5.67
N TYR A 40 -18.33 7.08 7.00
CA TYR A 40 -18.39 5.80 7.70
C TYR A 40 -19.76 5.15 7.60
N ILE A 41 -20.83 5.95 7.56
CA ILE A 41 -22.20 5.45 7.34
C ILE A 41 -22.29 4.83 5.94
N ILE A 42 -21.84 5.54 4.91
CA ILE A 42 -21.83 5.04 3.52
C ILE A 42 -20.90 3.82 3.40
N GLU A 43 -19.74 3.83 4.05
CA GLU A 43 -18.82 2.69 4.06
C GLU A 43 -19.46 1.44 4.69
N LYS A 44 -20.28 1.62 5.73
CA LYS A 44 -21.01 0.53 6.40
C LYS A 44 -22.13 -0.06 5.55
N ILE A 45 -22.85 0.77 4.78
CA ILE A 45 -23.96 0.36 3.89
C ILE A 45 -23.45 -0.05 2.49
N GLY A 46 -22.20 0.28 2.19
CA GLY A 46 -21.56 -0.03 0.92
C GLY A 46 -21.60 -1.52 0.53
N PRO A 47 -21.39 -2.50 1.45
CA PRO A 47 -21.47 -3.92 1.11
C PRO A 47 -22.83 -4.33 0.53
N GLU A 48 -23.92 -3.83 1.11
CA GLU A 48 -25.28 -4.13 0.69
C GLU A 48 -25.63 -3.43 -0.63
N LEU A 49 -25.21 -2.17 -0.81
CA LEU A 49 -25.43 -1.41 -2.05
C LEU A 49 -24.70 -2.01 -3.27
N ARG A 50 -23.56 -2.69 -3.05
CA ARG A 50 -22.78 -3.34 -4.11
C ARG A 50 -23.47 -4.52 -4.78
N GLN A 51 -24.43 -5.17 -4.11
CA GLN A 51 -25.25 -6.19 -4.77
C GLN A 51 -26.15 -5.60 -5.86
N TYR A 52 -26.42 -4.29 -5.82
CA TYR A 52 -27.45 -3.67 -6.65
C TYR A 52 -26.94 -2.56 -7.57
N ILE A 53 -25.82 -1.88 -7.27
CA ILE A 53 -25.45 -0.64 -7.97
C ILE A 53 -24.04 -0.64 -8.58
N VAL A 54 -23.03 -1.31 -8.00
CA VAL A 54 -21.64 -1.27 -8.53
C VAL A 54 -20.90 -2.57 -8.20
N ALA A 55 -20.46 -3.28 -9.23
CA ALA A 55 -19.64 -4.47 -9.09
C ALA A 55 -18.16 -4.11 -8.81
N ASN A 56 -17.52 -4.98 -8.02
CA ASN A 56 -16.07 -5.15 -7.80
C ASN A 56 -15.32 -4.18 -6.85
N ASP A 57 -14.83 -4.71 -5.71
CA ASP A 57 -13.99 -4.00 -4.71
C ASP A 57 -12.60 -3.53 -5.24
N LYS A 58 -12.34 -3.74 -6.54
CA LYS A 58 -11.03 -3.59 -7.19
C LYS A 58 -10.98 -2.52 -8.28
N GLU A 59 -12.09 -1.87 -8.60
CA GLU A 59 -12.11 -0.79 -9.59
C GLU A 59 -11.54 0.53 -9.06
N GLU A 60 -11.33 0.63 -7.74
CA GLU A 60 -10.70 1.80 -7.14
C GLU A 60 -9.19 1.86 -7.46
N THR A 61 -8.75 2.96 -8.08
CA THR A 61 -7.34 3.30 -8.34
C THR A 61 -6.92 4.52 -7.53
N PRO A 62 -5.62 4.69 -7.15
CA PRO A 62 -4.47 3.80 -7.38
C PRO A 62 -4.34 2.66 -6.37
N PHE A 63 -5.11 2.67 -5.27
CA PHE A 63 -5.12 1.61 -4.26
C PHE A 63 -6.54 1.06 -4.09
N ASN A 64 -6.67 -0.27 -4.14
CA ASN A 64 -7.95 -0.92 -3.98
C ASN A 64 -8.42 -0.93 -2.50
N ARG A 65 -9.68 -1.23 -2.25
CA ARG A 65 -10.26 -1.22 -0.90
C ARG A 65 -9.60 -2.23 0.03
N SER A 66 -9.21 -3.39 -0.48
CA SER A 66 -8.52 -4.44 0.29
C SER A 66 -7.17 -3.95 0.80
N GLU A 67 -6.40 -3.28 -0.05
CA GLU A 67 -5.13 -2.64 0.31
C GLU A 67 -5.34 -1.56 1.37
N ARG A 68 -6.34 -0.68 1.18
CA ARG A 68 -6.65 0.37 2.18
C ARG A 68 -7.05 -0.24 3.53
N SER A 69 -7.90 -1.27 3.52
CA SER A 69 -8.33 -1.98 4.73
C SER A 69 -7.15 -2.64 5.44
N TRP A 70 -6.25 -3.27 4.68
CA TRP A 70 -5.04 -3.87 5.22
C TRP A 70 -4.08 -2.83 5.82
N ILE A 71 -3.88 -1.69 5.14
CA ILE A 71 -3.09 -0.56 5.65
C ILE A 71 -3.69 -0.04 6.96
N TYR A 72 -5.02 0.17 7.02
CA TYR A 72 -5.68 0.67 8.23
C TYR A 72 -5.58 -0.33 9.39
N ALA A 73 -5.84 -1.62 9.16
CA ALA A 73 -5.72 -2.66 10.18
C ALA A 73 -4.28 -2.73 10.71
N THR A 74 -3.30 -2.74 9.82
CA THR A 74 -1.87 -2.75 10.16
C THR A 74 -1.47 -1.49 10.95
N SER A 75 -1.88 -0.30 10.51
CA SER A 75 -1.56 0.96 11.19
C SER A 75 -2.16 1.04 12.62
N LYS A 76 -3.29 0.37 12.85
CA LYS A 76 -3.96 0.31 14.14
C LYS A 76 -3.53 -0.89 15.01
N LYS A 77 -2.54 -1.68 14.57
CA LYS A 77 -2.12 -2.95 15.21
C LYS A 77 -3.28 -3.94 15.42
N GLN A 78 -4.24 -3.93 14.49
CA GLN A 78 -5.35 -4.88 14.46
C GLN A 78 -4.98 -6.09 13.61
N GLN A 79 -5.75 -7.17 13.73
CA GLN A 79 -5.57 -8.35 12.90
C GLN A 79 -5.74 -7.98 11.42
N ASN A 80 -4.68 -8.17 10.65
CA ASN A 80 -4.59 -7.83 9.23
C ASN A 80 -4.68 -9.07 8.32
N THR A 81 -5.02 -10.22 8.89
CA THR A 81 -5.28 -11.47 8.17
C THR A 81 -6.76 -11.53 7.79
N PHE A 82 -7.05 -11.57 6.49
CA PHE A 82 -8.40 -11.70 5.96
C PHE A 82 -8.65 -13.16 5.50
N GLY A 83 -9.92 -13.53 5.34
CA GLY A 83 -10.33 -14.89 4.97
C GLY A 83 -9.68 -15.42 3.70
N PHE A 84 -9.49 -16.73 3.64
CA PHE A 84 -8.80 -17.42 2.55
C PHE A 84 -9.71 -17.53 1.31
N GLY A 85 -9.30 -16.89 0.22
CA GLY A 85 -9.98 -16.90 -1.08
C GLY A 85 -9.32 -15.90 -2.03
N THR A 86 -9.20 -16.25 -3.31
CA THR A 86 -8.66 -15.31 -4.31
C THR A 86 -9.82 -14.59 -4.99
N ASN A 87 -9.92 -13.27 -4.76
CA ASN A 87 -10.71 -12.38 -5.61
C ASN A 87 -9.84 -11.83 -6.76
N GLU A 88 -8.60 -12.30 -6.92
CA GLU A 88 -7.72 -11.93 -8.05
C GLU A 88 -8.21 -12.57 -9.34
N GLN A 89 -8.22 -11.79 -10.41
CA GLN A 89 -8.42 -12.29 -11.75
C GLN A 89 -7.13 -12.94 -12.22
N VAL A 90 -6.90 -14.19 -11.79
CA VAL A 90 -5.65 -14.93 -12.03
C VAL A 90 -5.33 -15.13 -13.52
N TYR A 91 -6.37 -15.04 -14.37
CA TYR A 91 -6.26 -15.19 -15.82
C TYR A 91 -6.12 -13.87 -16.58
N ASP A 92 -6.15 -12.72 -15.89
CA ASP A 92 -5.95 -11.44 -16.55
C ASP A 92 -4.50 -11.25 -16.99
N MET A 93 -4.33 -10.51 -18.08
CA MET A 93 -3.03 -10.18 -18.63
C MET A 93 -2.20 -9.40 -17.60
N GLY A 94 -1.04 -9.93 -17.25
CA GLY A 94 -0.11 -9.32 -16.29
C GLY A 94 -0.19 -9.88 -14.87
N TYR A 95 -1.10 -10.81 -14.57
CA TYR A 95 -1.10 -11.50 -13.28
C TYR A 95 0.08 -12.51 -13.19
N PRO A 96 1.05 -12.33 -12.27
CA PRO A 96 2.21 -13.22 -12.20
C PRO A 96 1.83 -14.56 -11.52
N ILE A 97 1.94 -15.66 -12.26
CA ILE A 97 1.79 -17.02 -11.71
C ILE A 97 3.17 -17.63 -11.51
N ILE A 98 3.61 -17.74 -10.26
CA ILE A 98 4.84 -18.44 -9.90
C ILE A 98 4.50 -19.92 -9.70
N LYS A 99 4.87 -20.76 -10.66
CA LYS A 99 4.68 -22.21 -10.57
C LYS A 99 5.79 -22.84 -9.76
N HIS A 100 5.42 -23.75 -8.87
CA HIS A 100 6.40 -24.59 -8.18
C HIS A 100 7.13 -25.49 -9.19
N SER A 101 8.46 -25.57 -9.08
CA SER A 101 9.27 -26.48 -9.87
C SER A 101 9.36 -27.83 -9.14
N THR A 102 8.71 -28.86 -9.68
CA THR A 102 8.69 -30.21 -9.09
C THR A 102 10.07 -30.86 -9.04
N PHE A 103 10.96 -30.51 -9.98
CA PHE A 103 12.33 -30.98 -10.04
C PHE A 103 13.28 -29.77 -10.11
N PRO A 104 13.58 -29.11 -8.98
CA PRO A 104 14.50 -27.99 -8.98
C PRO A 104 15.91 -28.44 -9.34
N ILE A 105 16.71 -27.52 -9.90
CA ILE A 105 18.12 -27.75 -10.17
C ILE A 105 18.82 -28.02 -8.83
N ALA A 106 19.55 -29.13 -8.74
CA ALA A 106 20.31 -29.48 -7.54
C ALA A 106 21.30 -28.36 -7.18
N GLU A 107 21.44 -28.03 -5.89
CA GLU A 107 22.27 -26.92 -5.41
C GLU A 107 23.72 -27.00 -5.91
N LYS A 108 24.27 -28.22 -6.01
CA LYS A 108 25.60 -28.51 -6.58
C LYS A 108 25.79 -28.03 -8.03
N ASN A 109 24.70 -27.84 -8.78
CA ASN A 109 24.70 -27.39 -10.16
C ASN A 109 24.37 -25.90 -10.29
N LEU A 110 24.08 -25.20 -9.19
CA LEU A 110 23.82 -23.76 -9.19
C LEU A 110 25.14 -23.01 -9.28
N LYS A 111 25.27 -22.14 -10.29
CA LYS A 111 26.38 -21.20 -10.41
C LYS A 111 25.98 -19.89 -9.75
N TYR A 112 26.53 -19.63 -8.58
CA TYR A 112 26.37 -18.35 -7.90
C TYR A 112 27.33 -17.32 -8.47
N TYR A 113 26.85 -16.10 -8.69
CA TYR A 113 27.69 -15.02 -9.16
C TYR A 113 28.51 -14.48 -7.97
N ALA A 114 29.83 -14.42 -8.13
CA ALA A 114 30.76 -14.01 -7.05
C ALA A 114 30.61 -14.83 -5.75
N GLU A 115 30.21 -16.11 -5.85
CA GLU A 115 29.99 -17.02 -4.70
C GLU A 115 28.93 -16.56 -3.69
N ASP A 116 28.16 -15.52 -4.02
CA ASP A 116 27.09 -15.01 -3.17
C ASP A 116 25.77 -15.73 -3.46
N LYS A 117 25.30 -16.51 -2.47
CA LYS A 117 24.03 -17.24 -2.55
C LYS A 117 22.79 -16.35 -2.51
N THR A 118 22.93 -15.10 -2.06
CA THR A 118 21.83 -14.15 -1.90
C THR A 118 21.65 -13.22 -3.11
N LEU A 119 22.66 -13.17 -3.98
CA LEU A 119 22.66 -12.28 -5.13
C LEU A 119 21.75 -12.82 -6.23
N ILE A 120 20.78 -12.00 -6.65
CA ILE A 120 19.92 -12.31 -7.80
C ILE A 120 20.37 -11.46 -9.00
N PRO A 121 21.12 -12.03 -9.96
CA PRO A 121 21.81 -11.25 -10.98
C PRO A 121 20.86 -10.48 -11.91
N CYS A 122 21.19 -9.22 -12.22
CA CYS A 122 20.42 -8.43 -13.18
C CYS A 122 20.96 -8.58 -14.60
N SER A 123 20.22 -9.29 -15.46
CA SER A 123 20.59 -9.47 -16.88
C SER A 123 20.44 -8.18 -17.70
N LYS A 124 19.58 -7.24 -17.27
CA LYS A 124 19.26 -6.02 -17.99
C LYS A 124 20.36 -4.97 -17.84
N MET A 125 20.81 -4.41 -18.97
CA MET A 125 21.72 -3.27 -18.99
C MET A 125 20.93 -1.99 -19.29
N ILE A 126 20.85 -1.11 -18.30
CA ILE A 126 20.10 0.15 -18.35
C ILE A 126 20.87 1.14 -19.23
N GLY A 127 20.15 1.79 -20.16
CA GLY A 127 20.72 2.79 -21.08
C GLY A 127 21.35 2.21 -22.36
N LYS A 128 21.55 0.89 -22.46
CA LYS A 128 22.14 0.26 -23.67
C LYS A 128 21.27 0.48 -24.91
N SER A 129 19.96 0.30 -24.82
CA SER A 129 19.04 0.49 -25.96
C SER A 129 18.98 1.93 -26.48
N HIS A 130 19.35 2.91 -25.66
CA HIS A 130 19.35 4.34 -25.99
C HIS A 130 20.76 4.89 -26.22
N GLN A 131 21.76 4.02 -26.44
CA GLN A 131 23.15 4.40 -26.72
C GLN A 131 23.73 5.40 -25.71
N ARG A 132 23.34 5.28 -24.43
CA ARG A 132 23.90 6.14 -23.37
C ARG A 132 25.39 5.87 -23.25
N GLN A 133 26.19 6.94 -23.11
CA GLN A 133 27.66 6.84 -23.01
C GLN A 133 28.13 5.96 -21.83
N LYS A 134 27.35 5.92 -20.74
CA LYS A 134 27.63 5.12 -19.55
C LYS A 134 26.43 4.22 -19.25
N PRO A 135 26.25 3.10 -19.98
CA PRO A 135 25.21 2.15 -19.66
C PRO A 135 25.54 1.47 -18.32
N TYR A 136 24.53 1.31 -17.48
CA TYR A 136 24.69 0.77 -16.13
C TYR A 136 23.99 -0.58 -16.03
N ARG A 137 24.69 -1.59 -15.51
CA ARG A 137 24.10 -2.87 -15.14
C ARG A 137 24.20 -3.01 -13.62
N PRO A 138 23.06 -2.99 -12.88
CA PRO A 138 23.04 -3.35 -11.47
C PRO A 138 23.60 -4.75 -11.27
N LYS A 139 24.29 -5.04 -10.17
CA LYS A 139 24.73 -6.40 -9.86
C LYS A 139 23.55 -7.31 -9.54
N SER A 140 22.62 -6.81 -8.73
CA SER A 140 21.40 -7.51 -8.31
C SER A 140 20.14 -6.84 -8.85
N ILE A 141 19.06 -7.60 -9.05
CA ILE A 141 17.72 -7.03 -9.28
C ILE A 141 17.12 -6.44 -7.99
N VAL A 142 17.60 -6.90 -6.83
CA VAL A 142 17.24 -6.34 -5.53
C VAL A 142 18.10 -5.10 -5.30
N ASN A 143 17.46 -3.96 -5.07
CA ASN A 143 18.15 -2.68 -4.89
C ASN A 143 17.36 -1.77 -3.93
N ILE A 144 17.99 -0.68 -3.51
CA ILE A 144 17.36 0.37 -2.71
C ILE A 144 16.51 1.25 -3.63
N SER A 145 15.21 1.30 -3.38
CA SER A 145 14.28 2.16 -4.12
C SER A 145 14.68 3.64 -4.01
N ALA A 146 14.43 4.41 -5.07
CA ALA A 146 14.65 5.85 -5.05
C ALA A 146 13.70 6.51 -4.04
N MET A 147 14.25 7.16 -3.02
CA MET A 147 13.49 7.93 -2.05
C MET A 147 13.99 9.37 -2.05
N SER A 148 13.05 10.33 -2.04
CA SER A 148 13.39 11.75 -2.14
C SER A 148 14.08 12.26 -0.87
N PHE A 149 14.97 13.23 -1.04
CA PHE A 149 15.63 13.93 0.08
C PHE A 149 14.67 14.72 0.98
N GLY A 150 13.45 14.98 0.51
CA GLY A 150 12.38 15.56 1.32
C GLY A 150 11.61 14.53 2.14
N SER A 151 11.56 13.27 1.70
CA SER A 151 10.81 12.19 2.37
C SER A 151 11.62 11.49 3.46
N LEU A 152 12.94 11.43 3.30
CA LEU A 152 13.87 10.86 4.28
C LEU A 152 14.92 11.90 4.68
N GLY A 153 15.26 11.95 5.96
CA GLY A 153 16.32 12.82 6.45
C GLY A 153 17.69 12.52 5.83
N LYS A 154 18.56 13.53 5.78
CA LYS A 154 19.94 13.45 5.24
C LYS A 154 20.72 12.23 5.74
N ASN A 155 20.62 11.93 7.03
CA ASN A 155 21.34 10.81 7.65
C ASN A 155 20.86 9.46 7.11
N SER A 156 19.55 9.29 6.94
CA SER A 156 18.97 8.05 6.41
C SER A 156 19.44 7.80 4.98
N ILE A 157 19.38 8.82 4.12
CA ILE A 157 19.82 8.70 2.72
C ILE A 157 21.32 8.44 2.64
N SER A 158 22.13 9.14 3.44
CA SER A 158 23.57 8.88 3.48
C SER A 158 23.89 7.46 3.95
N SER A 159 23.13 6.92 4.92
CA SER A 159 23.30 5.56 5.40
C SER A 159 22.97 4.54 4.31
N LEU A 160 21.83 4.72 3.62
CA LEU A 160 21.42 3.86 2.50
C LEU A 160 22.46 3.85 1.37
N ASN A 161 22.97 5.01 0.96
CA ASN A 161 23.99 5.10 -0.09
C ASN A 161 25.32 4.45 0.31
N LYS A 162 25.74 4.61 1.56
CA LYS A 162 26.94 3.95 2.09
C LYS A 162 26.74 2.43 2.16
N GLY A 163 25.58 1.98 2.62
CA GLY A 163 25.19 0.57 2.65
C GLY A 163 25.20 -0.06 1.25
N ALA A 164 24.59 0.61 0.26
CA ALA A 164 24.65 0.18 -1.14
C ALA A 164 26.09 0.07 -1.65
N LYS A 165 26.94 1.06 -1.37
CA LYS A 165 28.35 1.01 -1.78
C LYS A 165 29.11 -0.19 -1.18
N ILE A 166 28.79 -0.57 0.06
CA ILE A 166 29.40 -1.72 0.74
C ILE A 166 28.87 -3.04 0.16
N ALA A 167 27.56 -3.14 -0.07
CA ALA A 167 26.91 -4.33 -0.59
C ALA A 167 27.17 -4.57 -2.09
N GLY A 168 27.50 -3.51 -2.84
CA GLY A 168 27.83 -3.56 -4.27
C GLY A 168 26.66 -3.25 -5.19
#